data_AF-A0A2W7AB96-F1
#
_entry.id   AF-A0A2W7AB96-F1
#
_cell.length_a   1.000
_cell.length_b   1.000
_cell.length_c   1.000
_cell.angle_alpha   90.00
_cell.angle_beta   90.00
_cell.angle_gamma   90.00
#
_symmetry.space_group_name_H-M   'P 1'
#
loop_
_entity.id
_entity.type
_entity.pdbx_description
1 polymer ?
#
loop_
_entity_poly.entity_id
_entity_poly.type
_entity_poly.pdbx_seq_one_letter_code
_entity_poly.pdbx_strand_id
1 'polypeptide(L)'
;MLIATKTYPSISTKYKETVCTAGILLDEDENPVQWIRIYPIRFRELEFDQRYKRWSIISAEIERNEKDFREESYRINDTSISVIRAIGTRCATKTTVSQAGRTATV
;
A
#
# COMPACT_ATOMS: atom_id res chain seq x y z
N MET A 1 3.81 -5.29 0.43
CA MET A 1 2.47 -5.24 1.09
C MET A 1 1.53 -4.30 0.32
N LEU A 2 0.24 -4.61 0.26
CA LEU A 2 -0.82 -3.74 -0.27
C LEU A 2 -1.48 -2.93 0.84
N ILE A 3 -1.58 -1.61 0.68
CA ILE A 3 -2.27 -0.73 1.61
C ILE A 3 -3.77 -0.68 1.32
N ALA A 4 -4.59 -1.21 2.22
CA ALA A 4 -6.04 -1.22 2.10
C ALA A 4 -6.66 0.07 2.68
N THR A 5 -6.28 0.43 3.91
CA THR A 5 -6.79 1.64 4.56
C THR A 5 -5.77 2.24 5.52
N LYS A 6 -5.93 3.54 5.77
CA LYS A 6 -5.19 4.27 6.80
C LYS A 6 -6.16 5.17 7.56
N THR A 7 -5.94 5.26 8.86
CA THR A 7 -6.72 6.12 9.75
C THR A 7 -6.28 7.57 9.62
N TYR A 8 -7.14 8.50 10.05
CA TYR A 8 -6.77 9.90 10.18
C TYR A 8 -5.71 10.04 11.29
N PRO A 9 -4.66 10.85 11.10
CA PRO A 9 -3.63 11.05 12.11
C PRO A 9 -4.23 11.49 13.44
N SER A 10 -3.92 10.76 14.51
CA SER A 10 -4.23 11.23 15.85
C SER A 10 -3.09 12.12 16.34
N ILE A 11 -3.42 13.30 16.85
CA ILE A 11 -2.45 14.20 17.49
C ILE A 11 -2.03 13.52 18.80
N SER A 12 -0.84 12.92 18.79
CA SER A 12 -0.23 12.34 19.99
C SER A 12 0.76 13.35 20.59
N THR A 13 0.59 13.67 21.87
CA THR A 13 1.50 14.53 22.64
C THR A 13 2.91 13.96 22.75
N LYS A 14 3.09 12.66 22.51
CA LYS A 14 4.36 11.94 22.73
C LYS A 14 5.14 11.63 21.44
N TYR A 15 4.46 11.52 20.29
CA TYR A 15 5.09 10.98 19.06
C TYR A 15 4.87 11.84 17.80
N LYS A 16 4.34 13.06 17.94
CA LYS A 16 3.76 13.81 16.81
C LYS A 16 2.67 12.94 16.13
N GLU A 17 2.03 13.40 15.07
CA GLU A 17 0.87 12.72 14.49
C GLU A 17 1.21 11.29 13.99
N THR A 18 0.53 10.27 14.54
CA THR A 18 0.69 8.87 14.12
C THR A 18 -0.58 8.33 13.48
N VAL A 19 -0.42 7.39 12.53
CA VAL A 19 -1.54 6.71 11.87
C VAL A 19 -1.45 5.21 12.10
N CYS A 20 -2.62 4.57 12.19
CA CYS A 20 -2.78 3.14 12.01
C CYS A 20 -3.06 2.86 10.53
N THR A 21 -2.30 1.94 9.94
CA THR A 21 -2.49 1.48 8.56
C THR A 21 -2.81 0.00 8.58
N ALA A 22 -3.83 -0.40 7.82
CA ALA A 22 -4.15 -1.81 7.60
C ALA A 22 -3.86 -2.17 6.14
N GLY A 23 -3.25 -3.32 5.95
CA GLY A 23 -2.83 -3.82 4.66
C GLY A 23 -2.82 -5.33 4.59
N ILE A 24 -2.38 -5.83 3.44
CA ILE A 24 -2.24 -7.25 3.16
C ILE A 24 -0.79 -7.49 2.79
N LEU A 25 -0.16 -8.48 3.43
CA LEU A 25 1.14 -8.96 3.02
C LEU A 25 0.98 -9.70 1.69
N LEU A 26 1.84 -9.38 0.72
CA LEU A 26 1.85 -10.04 -0.58
C LEU A 26 3.11 -10.91 -0.65
N ASP A 27 3.02 -12.04 -1.35
CA ASP A 27 4.19 -12.83 -1.74
C ASP A 27 4.92 -12.19 -2.94
N GLU A 28 5.94 -12.88 -3.45
CA GLU A 28 6.72 -12.44 -4.62
C GLU A 28 5.89 -12.41 -5.91
N ASP A 29 4.85 -13.25 -5.99
CA ASP A 29 3.90 -13.35 -7.11
C ASP A 29 2.68 -12.40 -6.95
N GLU A 30 2.73 -11.47 -5.99
CA GLU A 30 1.68 -10.52 -5.60
C GLU A 30 0.35 -11.15 -5.09
N ASN A 31 0.36 -12.41 -4.68
CA ASN A 31 -0.81 -13.04 -4.04
C ASN A 31 -0.94 -12.62 -2.58
N PRO A 32 -2.17 -12.46 -2.07
CA PRO A 32 -2.42 -12.09 -0.67
C PRO A 32 -2.11 -13.26 0.27
N VAL A 33 -1.22 -13.02 1.23
CA VAL A 33 -0.80 -14.03 2.23
C VAL A 33 -1.57 -13.85 3.53
N GLN A 34 -1.49 -12.66 4.14
CA GLN A 34 -2.07 -12.39 5.46
C GLN A 34 -2.47 -10.93 5.63
N TRP A 35 -3.43 -10.68 6.53
CA TRP A 35 -3.76 -9.34 6.96
C TRP A 35 -2.73 -8.82 7.95
N ILE A 36 -2.37 -7.55 7.81
CA ILE A 36 -1.44 -6.88 8.70
C ILE A 36 -1.99 -5.52 9.13
N ARG A 37 -1.84 -5.23 10.41
CA ARG A 37 -2.14 -3.96 11.05
C ARG A 37 -0.84 -3.37 11.54
N ILE A 38 -0.49 -2.21 11.02
CA ILE A 38 0.73 -1.51 11.34
C ILE A 38 0.42 -0.30 12.20
N TYR A 39 1.06 -0.25 13.37
CA TYR A 39 0.98 0.88 14.28
C TYR A 39 2.22 0.96 15.17
N PRO A 40 2.78 2.15 15.43
CA PRO A 40 2.45 3.46 14.84
C PRO A 40 3.24 3.75 13.56
N ILE A 41 2.67 4.52 12.62
CA ILE A 41 3.39 5.08 11.46
C ILE A 41 3.41 6.60 11.55
N ARG A 42 4.58 7.23 11.39
CA ARG A 42 4.73 8.70 11.42
C ARG A 42 4.53 9.31 10.03
N PHE A 43 3.31 9.21 9.51
CA PHE A 43 3.01 9.54 8.12
C PHE A 43 3.38 10.99 7.70
N ARG A 44 3.34 11.95 8.62
CA ARG A 44 3.69 13.35 8.33
C ARG A 44 5.20 13.57 8.23
N GLU A 45 5.99 12.78 8.95
CA GLU A 45 7.46 12.84 8.92
C GLU A 45 8.04 12.08 7.71
N LEU A 46 7.24 11.27 7.03
CA LEU A 46 7.66 10.60 5.79
C LEU A 46 7.98 11.64 4.71
N GLU A 47 9.08 11.37 4.00
CA GLU A 47 9.47 12.09 2.79
C GLU A 47 8.41 11.97 1.70
N PHE A 48 8.43 12.90 0.75
CA PHE A 48 7.35 13.01 -0.24
C PHE A 48 7.18 11.76 -1.12
N ASP A 49 8.29 11.09 -1.42
CA ASP A 49 8.38 9.83 -2.17
C ASP A 49 7.94 8.60 -1.36
N GLN A 50 8.09 8.63 -0.04
CA GLN A 50 7.64 7.57 0.87
C GLN A 50 6.14 7.64 1.19
N ARG A 51 5.48 8.76 0.87
CA ARG A 51 4.05 8.95 1.10
C ARG A 51 3.20 8.15 0.12
N TYR A 52 2.64 7.06 0.61
CA TYR A 52 1.73 6.21 -0.16
C TYR A 52 0.26 6.65 -0.09
N LYS A 53 -0.48 6.29 -1.15
CA LYS A 53 -1.92 6.50 -1.29
C LYS A 53 -2.68 5.22 -0.91
N ARG A 54 -4.01 5.29 -0.89
CA ARG A 54 -4.85 4.08 -0.78
C ARG A 54 -4.60 3.19 -2.00
N TRP A 55 -4.56 1.87 -1.80
CA TRP A 55 -4.29 0.86 -2.84
C TRP A 55 -2.87 0.92 -3.43
N SER A 56 -1.91 1.45 -2.68
CA SER A 56 -0.49 1.37 -3.05
C SER A 56 0.13 0.07 -2.57
N ILE A 57 0.97 -0.52 -3.42
CA ILE A 57 1.90 -1.58 -3.03
C ILE A 57 3.19 -0.91 -2.58
N ILE A 58 3.60 -1.22 -1.36
CA ILE A 58 4.82 -0.71 -0.75
C ILE A 58 5.73 -1.86 -0.31
N SER A 59 7.03 -1.61 -0.31
CA SER A 59 8.03 -2.43 0.36
C SER A 59 8.51 -1.72 1.62
N ALA A 60 8.64 -2.45 2.72
CA ALA A 60 9.15 -1.93 3.98
C ALA A 60 9.55 -3.09 4.90
N GLU A 61 10.45 -2.80 5.82
CA GLU A 61 10.81 -3.71 6.91
C GLU A 61 9.75 -3.65 8.00
N ILE A 62 9.18 -4.81 8.34
CA ILE A 62 8.18 -4.95 9.39
C ILE A 62 8.64 -5.95 10.45
N GLU A 63 8.29 -5.67 11.70
CA GLU A 63 8.61 -6.51 12.86
C GLU A 63 7.33 -6.82 13.63
N ARG A 64 7.22 -8.05 14.13
CA ARG A 64 6.05 -8.46 14.91
C ARG A 64 6.05 -7.75 16.27
N ASN A 65 4.91 -7.20 16.67
CA ASN A 65 4.79 -6.53 17.96
C ASN A 65 4.40 -7.54 19.05
N GLU A 66 5.37 -8.00 19.84
CA GLU A 66 5.12 -8.99 20.92
C GLU A 66 4.23 -8.47 22.06
N LYS A 67 4.02 -7.15 22.16
CA LYS A 67 3.20 -6.55 23.21
C LYS A 67 1.69 -6.59 22.92
N ASP A 68 1.30 -6.81 21.67
CA ASP A 68 -0.10 -6.91 21.27
C ASP A 68 -0.39 -8.39 20.98
N PHE A 69 -1.49 -8.91 21.51
CA PHE A 69 -1.86 -10.32 21.37
C PHE A 69 -2.38 -10.67 19.98
N ARG A 70 -2.76 -9.66 19.19
CA ARG A 70 -3.28 -9.82 17.84
C ARG A 70 -2.19 -10.34 16.90
N GLU A 71 -2.52 -11.38 16.15
CA GLU A 71 -1.62 -12.00 15.18
C GLU A 71 -1.23 -11.04 14.06
N GLU A 72 -2.13 -10.12 13.71
CA GLU A 72 -1.93 -9.11 12.68
C GLU A 72 -1.17 -7.86 13.16
N SER A 73 -0.68 -7.78 14.41
CA SER A 73 -0.05 -6.56 14.94
C SER A 73 1.45 -6.47 14.62
N TYR A 74 1.82 -5.52 13.75
CA TYR A 74 3.19 -5.28 13.32
C TYR A 74 3.63 -3.83 13.54
N ARG A 75 4.94 -3.64 13.72
CA ARG A 75 5.62 -2.34 13.63
C ARG A 75 6.35 -2.25 12.30
N ILE A 76 6.54 -1.03 11.84
CA ILE A 76 7.26 -0.73 10.60
C ILE A 76 8.42 0.19 10.91
N ASN A 77 9.51 0.02 10.19
CA ASN A 77 10.56 1.01 10.13
C ASN A 77 10.16 2.10 9.11
N ASP A 78 9.79 3.29 9.58
CA ASP A 78 9.30 4.37 8.72
C ASP A 78 10.29 4.74 7.60
N THR A 79 11.60 4.64 7.84
CA THR A 79 12.63 5.03 6.87
C THR A 79 12.85 4.02 5.76
N SER A 80 12.45 2.76 5.94
CA SER A 80 12.60 1.72 4.91
C SER A 80 11.42 1.66 3.93
N ILE A 81 10.41 2.53 4.11
CA ILE A 81 9.23 2.57 3.26
C ILE A 81 9.61 3.03 1.85
N SER A 82 9.27 2.20 0.87
CA SER A 82 9.42 2.48 -0.56
C SER A 82 8.12 2.17 -1.29
N VAL A 83 7.60 3.12 -2.07
CA VAL A 83 6.37 2.95 -2.84
C VAL A 83 6.69 2.32 -4.19
N ILE A 84 6.27 1.07 -4.41
CA ILE A 84 6.54 0.34 -5.66
C ILE A 84 5.58 0.81 -6.76
N ARG A 85 4.27 0.72 -6.50
CA ARG A 85 3.24 1.13 -7.46
C ARG A 85 1.92 1.46 -6.79
N ALA A 86 1.10 2.28 -7.44
CA ALA A 86 -0.28 2.51 -7.04
C ALA A 86 -1.24 1.75 -7.95
N ILE A 87 -2.19 1.02 -7.37
CA ILE A 87 -3.23 0.33 -8.13
C ILE A 87 -4.31 1.35 -8.49
N GLY A 88 -4.56 1.52 -9.79
CA GLY A 88 -5.64 2.36 -10.28
C GLY A 88 -7.01 1.73 -9.97
N THR A 89 -7.95 2.54 -9.51
CA THR A 89 -9.34 2.10 -9.26
C THR A 89 -10.22 2.11 -10.52
N ARG A 90 -9.66 2.54 -11.66
CA ARG A 90 -10.39 2.53 -12.93
C ARG A 90 -10.25 1.16 -13.58
N CYS A 91 -11.39 0.54 -13.87
CA CYS A 91 -11.44 -0.63 -14.74
C CYS A 91 -10.91 -0.22 -16.12
N ALA A 92 -9.83 -0.83 -16.58
CA ALA A 92 -9.37 -0.67 -17.94
C ALA A 92 -10.37 -1.38 -18.86
N THR A 93 -11.28 -0.63 -19.49
CA THR A 93 -12.07 -1.14 -20.62
C THR A 93 -11.08 -1.54 -21.71
N LYS A 94 -10.92 -2.85 -21.95
CA LYS A 94 -10.15 -3.37 -23.07
C LYS A 94 -10.84 -2.93 -24.37
N THR A 95 -10.46 -1.78 -24.91
CA THR A 95 -10.84 -1.41 -26.28
C THR A 95 -9.86 -2.12 -27.20
N THR A 96 -10.12 -3.41 -27.46
CA THR A 96 -9.43 -4.13 -28.54
C THR A 96 -10.00 -3.61 -29.86
N VAL A 97 -9.40 -2.58 -30.44
CA VAL A 97 -9.66 -2.25 -31.85
C VAL A 97 -8.88 -3.25 -32.68
N SER A 98 -9.53 -4.34 -33.10
CA SER A 98 -9.01 -5.13 -34.21
C SER A 98 -9.15 -4.30 -35.48
N GLN A 99 -8.03 -3.84 -36.04
CA GLN A 99 -8.02 -3.30 -37.40
C GLN A 99 -8.30 -4.45 -38.37
N ALA A 100 -9.58 -4.67 -38.70
CA ALA A 100 -9.96 -5.46 -39.85
C ALA A 100 -9.59 -4.66 -41.12
N GLY A 101 -8.61 -5.16 -41.85
CA GLY A 101 -8.15 -4.58 -43.11
C GLY A 101 -9.30 -4.38 -44.10
N ARG A 102 -9.29 -3.23 -44.77
CA ARG A 102 -10.01 -3.02 -46.02
C ARG A 102 -8.99 -2.65 -47.09
N THR A 103 -8.62 -3.65 -47.88
CA THR A 103 -8.09 -3.47 -49.22
C THR A 103 -9.17 -2.81 -50.07
N ALA A 104 -8.83 -1.70 -50.72
CA ALA A 104 -9.63 -1.14 -51.82
C ALA A 104 -8.69 -0.86 -52.99
N THR A 105 -8.71 -1.77 -53.94
CA THR A 105 -8.24 -1.59 -55.32
C THR A 105 -9.36 -0.91 -56.09
N VAL A 106 -9.07 0.22 -56.75
CA VAL A 106 -9.60 0.55 -58.08
C VAL A 106 -8.54 1.36 -58.83
#